data_AF-A0A443PQA9-F1
#
_entry.id   AF-A0A443PQA9-F1
#
_cell.length_a   1.000
_cell.length_b   1.000
_cell.length_c   1.000
_cell.angle_alpha   90.00
_cell.angle_beta   90.00
_cell.angle_gamma   90.00
#
_symmetry.space_group_name_H-M   'P 1'
#
loop_
_entity.id
_entity.type
_entity.pdbx_description
1 polymer ?
#
loop_
_entity_poly.entity_id
_entity_poly.type
_entity_poly.pdbx_seq_one_letter_code
_entity_poly.pdbx_strand_id
1 'polypeptide(L)'
;MYSTQVILFSVGAELRHSLSRVVTVAWLFAALILISIYTNCLASMFTTQQLKPRPIDVESLLRSKAKVGCDKGSFVVKYLEEVLGFDPSNIIEYDYEVVNYLQAFKSGEIKAAFLEAPYVKLLLAYNCKGFVTAGPTYGVGGFGFVFPKGSHLVQDVSETILRMWESGKMQELEDFFIESSTCPSSSDDDKSHRLSLDSFLGLFAITIGTPTVALIEREI
;
A
#
# COMPACT_ATOMS: atom_id res chain seq x y z
N MET A 1 19.18 -11.35 24.62
CA MET A 1 18.74 -10.92 25.97
C MET A 1 17.64 -11.81 26.58
N TYR A 2 17.42 -13.05 26.09
CA TYR A 2 16.45 -14.00 26.67
C TYR A 2 17.12 -15.18 27.39
N SER A 3 18.39 -15.47 27.08
CA SER A 3 19.15 -16.57 27.70
C SER A 3 19.50 -16.30 29.17
N THR A 4 19.71 -15.03 29.56
CA THR A 4 20.08 -14.67 30.94
C THR A 4 18.92 -14.71 31.93
N GLN A 5 17.66 -14.54 31.49
CA GLN A 5 16.49 -14.60 32.38
C GLN A 5 16.09 -16.03 32.75
N VAL A 6 16.26 -17.00 31.84
CA VAL A 6 15.94 -18.42 32.11
C VAL A 6 16.90 -19.03 33.13
N ILE A 7 18.16 -18.60 33.11
CA ILE A 7 19.18 -19.07 34.05
C ILE A 7 18.89 -18.57 35.48
N LEU A 8 18.31 -17.37 35.63
CA LEU A 8 18.00 -16.81 36.95
C LEU A 8 16.90 -17.60 37.70
N PHE A 9 15.95 -18.19 36.99
CA PHE A 9 14.91 -19.04 37.60
C PHE A 9 15.43 -20.41 38.08
N SER A 10 16.58 -20.87 37.57
CA SER A 10 17.19 -22.14 38.00
C SER A 10 18.11 -22.01 39.21
N VAL A 11 18.57 -20.81 39.57
CA VAL A 11 19.58 -20.63 40.63
C VAL A 11 18.97 -20.49 42.05
N GLY A 12 17.66 -20.23 42.17
CA GLY A 12 17.00 -20.00 43.46
C GLY A 12 16.16 -21.15 44.03
N ALA A 13 15.92 -22.22 43.28
CA ALA A 13 15.07 -23.32 43.74
C ALA A 13 15.91 -24.57 44.04
N GLU A 14 16.17 -24.80 45.33
CA GLU A 14 16.86 -25.99 45.82
C GLU A 14 15.91 -27.21 45.72
N LEU A 15 15.73 -27.72 44.50
CA LEU A 15 14.85 -28.84 44.20
C LEU A 15 15.52 -30.15 44.61
N ARG A 16 15.19 -30.62 45.82
CA ARG A 16 15.80 -31.77 46.52
C ARG A 16 15.67 -33.15 45.82
N HIS A 17 14.93 -33.28 44.71
CA HIS A 17 14.75 -34.55 43.98
C HIS A 17 14.99 -34.42 42.47
N SER A 18 15.76 -35.34 41.88
CA SER A 18 16.15 -35.37 40.47
C SER A 18 14.97 -35.35 39.49
N LEU A 19 13.85 -35.99 39.85
CA LEU A 19 12.62 -36.01 39.05
C LEU A 19 11.97 -34.63 38.95
N SER A 20 12.00 -33.86 40.04
CA SER A 20 11.42 -32.51 40.07
C SER A 20 12.17 -31.56 39.13
N ARG A 21 13.50 -31.70 39.05
CA ARG A 21 14.33 -30.94 38.10
C ARG A 21 13.99 -31.23 36.64
N VAL A 22 13.74 -32.49 36.29
CA VAL A 22 13.35 -32.88 34.93
C VAL A 22 11.99 -32.28 34.55
N VAL A 23 11.02 -32.31 35.47
CA VAL A 23 9.70 -31.70 35.27
C VAL A 23 9.80 -30.18 35.09
N THR A 24 10.63 -29.49 35.90
CA THR A 24 10.85 -28.04 35.75
C THR A 24 11.47 -27.69 34.41
N VAL A 25 12.46 -28.45 33.94
CA VAL A 25 13.09 -28.22 32.63
C VAL A 25 12.09 -28.45 31.49
N ALA A 26 11.28 -29.51 31.56
CA ALA A 26 10.22 -29.76 30.58
C ALA A 26 9.17 -28.65 30.55
N TRP A 27 8.78 -28.14 31.73
CA TRP A 27 7.85 -27.02 31.86
C TRP A 27 8.40 -25.72 31.28
N LEU A 28 9.67 -25.38 31.59
CA LEU A 28 10.34 -24.22 31.00
C LEU A 28 10.43 -24.32 29.49
N PHE A 29 10.72 -25.51 28.96
CA PHE A 29 10.75 -25.75 27.52
C PHE A 29 9.37 -25.52 26.88
N ALA A 30 8.30 -26.02 27.52
CA ALA A 30 6.93 -25.77 27.06
C ALA A 30 6.56 -24.27 27.09
N ALA A 31 6.93 -23.54 28.15
CA ALA A 31 6.69 -22.10 28.25
C ALA A 31 7.45 -21.32 27.17
N LEU A 32 8.71 -21.70 26.86
CA LEU A 32 9.49 -21.09 25.79
C LEU A 32 8.87 -21.31 24.41
N ILE A 33 8.32 -22.50 24.15
CA ILE A 33 7.60 -22.78 22.89
C ILE A 33 6.37 -21.88 22.78
N LEU A 34 5.58 -21.74 23.85
CA LEU A 34 4.38 -20.88 23.85
C LEU A 34 4.71 -19.41 23.58
N ILE A 35 5.75 -18.87 24.22
CA ILE A 35 6.22 -17.50 23.99
C ILE A 35 6.67 -17.33 22.53
N SER A 36 7.38 -18.33 21.99
CA SER A 36 7.85 -18.30 20.61
C SER A 36 6.70 -18.32 19.61
N ILE A 37 5.69 -19.15 19.84
CA ILE A 37 4.48 -19.20 19.01
C ILE A 37 3.72 -17.88 19.08
N TYR A 38 3.51 -17.34 20.29
CA TYR A 38 2.82 -16.06 20.46
C TYR A 38 3.56 -14.91 19.75
N THR A 39 4.89 -14.84 19.92
CA THR A 39 5.74 -13.84 19.23
C THR A 39 5.65 -14.00 17.72
N ASN A 40 5.61 -15.23 17.20
CA ASN A 40 5.49 -15.51 15.77
C ASN A 40 4.10 -15.14 15.21
N CYS A 41 3.03 -15.43 15.94
CA CYS A 41 1.67 -15.04 15.56
C CYS A 41 1.53 -13.50 15.53
N LEU A 42 2.10 -12.82 16.53
CA LEU A 42 2.13 -11.36 16.56
C LEU A 42 2.94 -10.79 15.40
N ALA A 43 4.16 -11.29 15.18
CA ALA A 43 5.00 -10.89 14.05
C ALA A 43 4.30 -11.12 12.71
N SER A 44 3.61 -12.26 12.55
CA SER A 44 2.81 -12.57 11.36
C SER A 44 1.74 -11.51 11.10
N MET A 45 0.99 -11.08 12.12
CA MET A 45 0.02 -9.99 11.99
C MET A 45 0.64 -8.67 11.54
N PHE A 46 1.86 -8.35 12.00
CA PHE A 46 2.59 -7.16 11.51
C PHE A 46 3.06 -7.31 10.07
N THR A 47 3.48 -8.52 9.68
CA THR A 47 3.91 -8.76 8.30
C THR A 47 2.75 -8.73 7.31
N THR A 48 1.55 -9.18 7.69
CA THR A 48 0.39 -9.16 6.78
C THR A 48 -0.12 -7.75 6.51
N GLN A 49 -0.04 -6.85 7.51
CA GLN A 49 -0.44 -5.45 7.36
C GLN A 49 0.56 -4.60 6.56
N GLN A 50 1.84 -4.99 6.50
CA GLN A 50 2.88 -4.27 5.76
C GLN A 50 3.11 -4.76 4.33
N LEU A 51 2.36 -5.77 3.87
CA LEU A 51 2.38 -6.17 2.47
C LEU A 51 1.75 -5.05 1.64
N LYS A 52 2.58 -4.28 0.91
CA LYS A 52 2.09 -3.55 -0.25
C LYS A 52 1.36 -4.56 -1.13
N PRO A 53 0.10 -4.31 -1.53
CA PRO A 53 -0.63 -5.25 -2.36
C PRO A 53 0.22 -5.59 -3.58
N ARG A 54 0.31 -6.88 -3.89
CA ARG A 54 1.05 -7.35 -5.08
C ARG A 54 0.57 -6.49 -6.25
N PRO A 55 1.47 -5.86 -7.02
CA PRO A 55 1.06 -5.03 -8.14
C PRO A 55 0.19 -5.89 -9.05
N ILE A 56 -1.04 -5.40 -9.28
CA ILE A 56 -2.01 -6.03 -10.16
C ILE A 56 -1.36 -6.12 -11.53
N ASP A 57 -1.25 -7.34 -12.04
CA ASP A 57 -0.65 -7.63 -13.34
C ASP A 57 -1.75 -7.80 -14.38
N VAL A 58 -1.48 -7.41 -15.62
CA VAL A 58 -2.47 -7.47 -16.70
C VAL A 58 -2.93 -8.90 -16.95
N GLU A 59 -2.00 -9.85 -16.90
CA GLU A 59 -2.31 -11.28 -17.01
C GLU A 59 -3.31 -11.77 -15.94
N SER A 60 -3.22 -11.21 -14.72
CA SER A 60 -4.15 -11.54 -13.65
C SER A 60 -5.55 -10.96 -13.87
N LEU A 61 -5.63 -9.77 -14.48
CA LEU A 61 -6.89 -9.14 -14.87
C LEU A 61 -7.59 -9.92 -15.99
N LEU A 62 -6.82 -10.36 -16.99
CA LEU A 62 -7.33 -11.18 -18.09
C LEU A 62 -7.87 -12.53 -17.58
N ARG A 63 -7.10 -13.24 -16.76
CA ARG A 63 -7.49 -14.55 -16.21
C ARG A 63 -8.75 -14.48 -15.36
N SER A 64 -8.90 -13.39 -14.59
CA SER A 64 -10.07 -13.17 -13.73
C SER A 64 -11.26 -12.55 -14.46
N LYS A 65 -11.13 -12.21 -15.75
CA LYS A 65 -12.12 -11.46 -16.53
C LYS A 65 -12.57 -10.19 -15.78
N ALA A 66 -11.60 -9.51 -15.18
CA ALA A 66 -11.85 -8.32 -14.39
C ALA A 66 -12.30 -7.16 -15.29
N LYS A 67 -13.25 -6.37 -14.80
CA LYS A 67 -13.64 -5.12 -15.43
C LYS A 67 -12.56 -4.06 -15.24
N VAL A 68 -12.23 -3.35 -16.31
CA VAL A 68 -11.19 -2.32 -16.33
C VAL A 68 -11.75 -1.02 -16.91
N GLY A 69 -11.35 0.12 -16.32
CA GLY A 69 -11.79 1.44 -16.73
C GLY A 69 -10.82 2.10 -17.71
N CYS A 70 -11.35 2.92 -18.62
CA CYS A 70 -10.57 3.83 -19.46
C CYS A 70 -11.42 5.02 -19.92
N ASP A 71 -10.77 6.07 -20.41
CA ASP A 71 -11.46 7.25 -20.92
C ASP A 71 -12.09 6.97 -22.29
N LYS A 72 -13.35 7.34 -22.43
CA LYS A 72 -14.15 7.12 -23.63
C LYS A 72 -13.55 7.87 -24.82
N GLY A 73 -13.46 7.19 -25.96
CA GLY A 73 -12.86 7.76 -27.17
C GLY A 73 -11.33 7.90 -27.12
N SER A 74 -10.67 7.45 -26.04
CA SER A 74 -9.21 7.33 -26.00
C SER A 74 -8.74 6.17 -26.89
N PHE A 75 -7.49 6.28 -27.39
CA PHE A 75 -6.81 5.18 -28.07
C PHE A 75 -6.60 3.97 -27.15
N VAL A 76 -6.69 4.18 -25.82
CA VAL A 76 -6.55 3.13 -24.81
C VAL A 76 -7.58 2.03 -24.98
N VAL A 77 -8.82 2.34 -25.39
CA VAL A 77 -9.88 1.33 -25.62
C VAL A 77 -9.40 0.28 -26.64
N LYS A 78 -8.96 0.75 -27.81
CA LYS A 78 -8.43 -0.13 -28.86
C LYS A 78 -7.17 -0.85 -28.43
N TYR A 79 -6.30 -0.19 -27.66
CA TYR A 79 -5.09 -0.83 -27.15
C TYR A 79 -5.42 -2.00 -26.20
N LEU A 80 -6.40 -1.81 -25.31
CA LEU A 80 -6.87 -2.84 -24.39
C LEU A 80 -7.47 -4.03 -25.14
N GLU A 81 -8.30 -3.77 -26.15
CA GLU A 81 -8.97 -4.80 -26.95
C GLU A 81 -7.99 -5.53 -27.89
N GLU A 82 -7.30 -4.79 -28.76
CA GLU A 82 -6.56 -5.36 -29.88
C GLU A 82 -5.15 -5.85 -29.49
N VAL A 83 -4.51 -5.22 -28.49
CA VAL A 83 -3.12 -5.51 -28.11
C VAL A 83 -3.03 -6.28 -26.80
N LEU A 84 -3.75 -5.83 -25.77
CA LEU A 84 -3.76 -6.51 -24.47
C LEU A 84 -4.79 -7.65 -24.39
N GLY A 85 -5.69 -7.77 -25.37
CA GLY A 85 -6.61 -8.90 -25.50
C GLY A 85 -7.74 -8.92 -24.46
N PHE A 86 -8.11 -7.74 -23.92
CA PHE A 86 -9.29 -7.64 -23.07
C PHE A 86 -10.56 -7.87 -23.89
N ASP A 87 -11.51 -8.61 -23.30
CA ASP A 87 -12.86 -8.73 -23.87
C ASP A 87 -13.56 -7.35 -23.82
N PRO A 88 -14.15 -6.87 -24.93
CA PRO A 88 -14.84 -5.57 -24.97
C PRO A 88 -15.90 -5.40 -23.89
N SER A 89 -16.56 -6.49 -23.47
CA SER A 89 -17.58 -6.45 -22.41
C SER A 89 -17.02 -6.15 -21.01
N ASN A 90 -15.71 -6.30 -20.83
CA ASN A 90 -15.00 -6.00 -19.59
C ASN A 90 -14.32 -4.61 -19.60
N ILE A 91 -14.36 -3.91 -20.73
CA ILE A 91 -13.82 -2.54 -20.84
C ILE A 91 -14.96 -1.57 -20.53
N ILE A 92 -14.78 -0.77 -19.49
CA ILE A 92 -15.73 0.25 -19.06
C ILE A 92 -15.19 1.61 -19.47
N GLU A 93 -15.88 2.24 -20.42
CA GLU A 93 -15.54 3.57 -20.91
C GLU A 93 -16.24 4.64 -20.08
N TYR A 94 -15.48 5.63 -19.60
CA TYR A 94 -16.02 6.75 -18.84
C TYR A 94 -15.89 8.07 -19.59
N ASP A 95 -16.91 8.92 -19.50
CA ASP A 95 -16.84 10.29 -20.00
C ASP A 95 -15.97 11.15 -19.05
N TYR A 96 -14.96 11.82 -19.59
CA TYR A 96 -13.93 12.55 -18.84
C TYR A 96 -14.48 13.63 -17.88
N GLU A 97 -15.63 14.23 -18.19
CA GLU A 97 -16.24 15.30 -17.40
C GLU A 97 -16.95 14.80 -16.14
N VAL A 98 -17.40 13.53 -16.16
CA VAL A 98 -18.31 12.98 -15.15
C VAL A 98 -17.61 11.89 -14.33
N VAL A 99 -16.50 11.35 -14.83
CA VAL A 99 -15.85 10.20 -14.23
C VAL A 99 -15.31 10.49 -12.83
N ASN A 100 -15.70 9.62 -11.89
CA ASN A 100 -15.10 9.54 -10.58
C ASN A 100 -14.47 8.16 -10.40
N TYR A 101 -13.22 8.02 -10.84
CA TYR A 101 -12.47 6.76 -10.73
C TYR A 101 -12.40 6.27 -9.27
N LEU A 102 -12.32 7.17 -8.28
CA LEU A 102 -12.30 6.78 -6.86
C LEU A 102 -13.56 6.01 -6.47
N GLN A 103 -14.72 6.50 -6.92
CA GLN A 103 -15.99 5.85 -6.65
C GLN A 103 -16.10 4.51 -7.38
N ALA A 104 -15.64 4.43 -8.64
CA ALA A 104 -15.65 3.20 -9.43
C ALA A 104 -14.78 2.09 -8.81
N PHE A 105 -13.63 2.46 -8.22
CA PHE A 105 -12.81 1.52 -7.45
C PHE A 105 -13.47 1.11 -6.13
N LYS A 106 -14.07 2.07 -5.39
CA LYS A 106 -14.74 1.81 -4.11
C LYS A 106 -15.99 0.94 -4.26
N SER A 107 -16.76 1.12 -5.33
CA SER A 107 -17.93 0.29 -5.63
C SER A 107 -17.54 -1.11 -6.12
N GLY A 108 -16.29 -1.31 -6.53
CA GLY A 108 -15.81 -2.55 -7.13
C GLY A 108 -16.27 -2.75 -8.58
N GLU A 109 -16.75 -1.69 -9.24
CA GLU A 109 -17.16 -1.71 -10.64
C GLU A 109 -15.99 -2.03 -11.56
N ILE A 110 -14.80 -1.48 -11.24
CA ILE A 110 -13.54 -1.75 -11.92
C ILE A 110 -12.47 -2.23 -10.94
N LYS A 111 -11.54 -3.04 -11.44
CA LYS A 111 -10.37 -3.52 -10.68
C LYS A 111 -9.09 -2.76 -11.02
N ALA A 112 -9.01 -2.18 -12.21
CA ALA A 112 -7.91 -1.37 -12.69
C ALA A 112 -8.44 -0.30 -13.63
N ALA A 113 -7.69 0.79 -13.78
CA ALA A 113 -7.94 1.81 -14.81
C ALA A 113 -6.67 1.98 -15.63
N PHE A 114 -6.81 2.06 -16.95
CA PHE A 114 -5.73 2.34 -17.88
C PHE A 114 -5.93 3.74 -18.42
N LEU A 115 -4.97 4.62 -18.13
CA LEU A 115 -5.04 6.05 -18.44
C LEU A 115 -3.66 6.53 -18.89
N GLU A 116 -3.61 7.67 -19.56
CA GLU A 116 -2.36 8.26 -20.04
C GLU A 116 -1.45 8.65 -18.86
N ALA A 117 -0.16 8.33 -18.98
CA ALA A 117 0.82 8.51 -17.90
C ALA A 117 0.81 9.91 -17.22
N PRO A 118 0.79 11.05 -17.94
CA PRO A 118 0.76 12.35 -17.29
C PRO A 118 -0.55 12.58 -16.51
N TYR A 119 -1.68 12.07 -17.00
CA TYR A 119 -2.95 12.15 -16.29
C TYR A 119 -2.93 11.33 -15.01
N VAL A 120 -2.37 10.10 -15.05
CA VAL A 120 -2.21 9.26 -13.85
C VAL A 120 -1.35 9.96 -12.81
N LYS A 121 -0.20 10.54 -13.20
CA LYS A 121 0.68 11.26 -12.26
C LYS A 121 -0.07 12.39 -11.55
N LEU A 122 -0.84 13.15 -12.31
CA LEU A 122 -1.61 14.28 -11.81
C LEU A 122 -2.79 13.83 -10.93
N LEU A 123 -3.48 12.74 -11.31
CA LEU A 123 -4.54 12.11 -10.51
C LEU A 123 -4.01 11.61 -9.16
N LEU A 124 -2.83 10.98 -9.15
CA LEU A 124 -2.17 10.55 -7.91
C LEU A 124 -1.74 11.75 -7.06
N ALA A 125 -1.27 12.83 -7.69
CA ALA A 125 -0.90 14.07 -6.99
C ALA A 125 -2.11 14.76 -6.34
N TYR A 126 -3.29 14.72 -6.95
CA TYR A 126 -4.53 15.20 -6.32
C TYR A 126 -5.07 14.23 -5.26
N ASN A 127 -4.88 12.93 -5.46
CA ASN A 127 -5.43 11.87 -4.60
C ASN A 127 -4.33 11.05 -3.95
N CYS A 128 -3.65 11.63 -2.95
CA CYS A 128 -2.56 10.98 -2.20
C CYS A 128 -2.93 9.63 -1.55
N LYS A 129 -4.22 9.33 -1.37
CA LYS A 129 -4.70 8.11 -0.71
C LYS A 129 -5.70 7.39 -1.61
N GLY A 130 -5.60 6.07 -1.67
CA GLY A 130 -6.56 5.19 -2.34
C GLY A 130 -6.17 4.73 -3.75
N PHE A 131 -5.14 5.31 -4.35
CA PHE A 131 -4.65 4.92 -5.66
C PHE A 131 -3.16 4.61 -5.63
N VAL A 132 -2.77 3.63 -6.44
CA VAL A 132 -1.38 3.30 -6.71
C VAL A 132 -1.26 2.91 -8.18
N THR A 133 -0.12 3.23 -8.79
CA THR A 133 0.25 2.65 -10.07
C THR A 133 0.60 1.18 -9.88
N ALA A 134 0.11 0.33 -10.78
CA ALA A 134 0.37 -1.10 -10.78
C ALA A 134 0.83 -1.53 -12.18
N GLY A 135 1.78 -2.46 -12.22
CA GLY A 135 2.30 -2.99 -13.48
C GLY A 135 3.27 -2.04 -14.22
N PRO A 136 3.69 -2.42 -15.43
CA PRO A 136 4.56 -1.60 -16.26
C PRO A 136 3.80 -0.42 -16.88
N THR A 137 4.50 0.67 -17.16
CA THR A 137 3.99 1.76 -18.00
C THR A 137 4.14 1.39 -19.47
N TYR A 138 3.04 1.45 -20.23
CA TYR A 138 3.06 1.21 -21.67
C TYR A 138 3.44 2.48 -22.42
N GLY A 139 4.55 2.44 -23.15
CA GLY A 139 5.02 3.55 -24.00
C GLY A 139 4.27 3.64 -25.32
N VAL A 140 2.94 3.74 -25.27
CA VAL A 140 2.06 3.74 -26.45
C VAL A 140 1.30 5.05 -26.51
N GLY A 141 1.26 5.64 -27.71
CA GLY A 141 0.63 6.94 -27.94
C GLY A 141 1.55 8.12 -27.59
N GLY A 142 0.96 9.31 -27.53
CA GLY A 142 1.66 10.55 -27.21
C GLY A 142 0.80 11.77 -27.49
N PHE A 143 1.16 12.89 -26.86
CA PHE A 143 0.54 14.18 -27.11
C PHE A 143 1.30 14.92 -28.21
N GLY A 144 0.57 15.66 -29.05
CA GLY A 144 1.15 16.40 -30.15
C GLY A 144 0.31 17.61 -30.54
N PHE A 145 0.97 18.57 -31.17
CA PHE A 145 0.31 19.73 -31.78
C PHE A 145 -0.08 19.40 -33.20
N VAL A 146 -1.27 19.83 -33.61
CA VAL A 146 -1.82 19.54 -34.94
C VAL A 146 -1.87 20.83 -35.75
N PHE A 147 -1.34 20.77 -36.97
CA PHE A 147 -1.35 21.89 -37.91
C PHE A 147 -1.90 21.45 -39.28
N PRO A 148 -2.47 22.37 -40.08
CA PRO A 148 -2.81 22.08 -41.46
C PRO A 148 -1.60 21.59 -42.26
N LYS A 149 -1.85 20.68 -43.20
CA LYS A 149 -0.80 20.14 -44.07
C LYS A 149 -0.12 21.28 -44.84
N GLY A 150 1.21 21.32 -44.79
CA GLY A 150 2.02 22.38 -45.43
C GLY A 150 2.27 23.61 -44.55
N SER A 151 1.82 23.63 -43.29
CA SER A 151 2.12 24.71 -42.36
C SER A 151 3.62 24.76 -42.03
N HIS A 152 4.22 25.95 -42.15
CA HIS A 152 5.60 26.21 -41.72
C HIS A 152 5.80 26.07 -40.21
N LEU A 153 4.72 26.22 -39.42
CA LEU A 153 4.78 26.13 -37.96
C LEU A 153 5.17 24.75 -37.44
N VAL A 154 4.99 23.69 -38.24
CA VAL A 154 5.31 22.32 -37.82
C VAL A 154 6.79 22.21 -37.44
N GLN A 155 7.68 22.80 -38.23
CA GLN A 155 9.13 22.76 -37.99
C GLN A 155 9.49 23.57 -36.76
N ASP A 156 9.06 24.83 -36.70
CA ASP A 156 9.37 25.73 -35.58
C ASP A 156 8.90 25.18 -34.23
N VAL A 157 7.67 24.63 -34.19
CA VAL A 157 7.09 24.07 -32.96
C VAL A 157 7.80 22.79 -32.57
N SER A 158 8.11 21.91 -33.52
CA SER A 158 8.83 20.66 -33.24
C SER A 158 10.25 20.93 -32.72
N GLU A 159 10.98 21.87 -33.31
CA GLU A 159 12.30 22.29 -32.85
C GLU A 159 12.22 22.90 -31.44
N THR A 160 11.22 23.74 -31.19
CA THR A 160 11.00 24.34 -29.86
C THR A 160 10.72 23.27 -28.80
N ILE A 161 9.88 22.28 -29.10
CA ILE A 161 9.59 21.16 -28.20
C ILE A 161 10.88 20.40 -27.89
N LEU A 162 11.68 20.04 -28.90
CA LEU A 162 12.95 19.35 -28.69
C LEU A 162 13.91 20.14 -27.79
N ARG A 163 14.05 21.45 -28.02
CA ARG A 163 14.85 22.32 -27.16
C ARG A 163 14.34 22.36 -25.72
N MET A 164 13.02 22.31 -25.51
CA MET A 164 12.44 22.25 -24.17
C MET A 164 12.74 20.92 -23.46
N TRP A 165 12.79 19.80 -24.19
CA TRP A 165 13.23 18.52 -23.65
C TRP A 165 14.72 18.52 -23.29
N GLU A 166 15.58 18.96 -24.22
CA GLU A 166 17.03 18.98 -24.03
C GLU A 166 17.48 19.91 -22.90
N SER A 167 16.78 21.03 -22.72
CA SER A 167 17.08 22.00 -21.66
C SER A 167 16.51 21.63 -20.28
N GLY A 168 15.69 20.57 -20.18
CA GLY A 168 15.02 20.18 -18.93
C GLY A 168 13.76 20.98 -18.60
N LYS A 169 13.42 22.03 -19.37
CA LYS A 169 12.21 22.84 -19.16
C LYS A 169 10.91 22.04 -19.17
N MET A 170 10.85 20.96 -19.95
CA MET A 170 9.67 20.08 -19.95
C MET A 170 9.46 19.42 -18.59
N GLN A 171 10.54 19.00 -17.94
CA GLN A 171 10.49 18.39 -16.60
C GLN A 171 10.13 19.43 -15.55
N GLU A 172 10.70 20.63 -15.61
CA GLU A 172 10.34 21.75 -14.72
C GLU A 172 8.83 22.07 -14.80
N LEU A 173 8.27 22.03 -16.01
CA LEU A 173 6.84 22.24 -16.21
C LEU A 173 6.00 21.11 -15.61
N GLU A 174 6.41 19.86 -15.81
CA GLU A 174 5.75 18.69 -15.22
C GLU A 174 5.74 18.75 -13.69
N ASP A 175 6.90 19.03 -13.10
CA ASP A 175 7.07 19.16 -11.65
C ASP A 175 6.23 20.32 -11.11
N PHE A 176 6.21 21.48 -11.80
CA PHE A 176 5.37 22.62 -11.43
C PHE A 176 3.88 22.26 -11.35
N PHE A 177 3.35 21.51 -12.33
CA PHE A 177 1.95 21.07 -12.30
C PHE A 177 1.68 20.07 -11.16
N ILE A 178 2.59 19.13 -10.93
CA ILE A 178 2.46 18.14 -9.85
C ILE A 178 2.54 18.82 -8.48
N GLU A 179 3.50 19.71 -8.25
CA GLU A 179 3.66 20.44 -6.98
C GLU A 179 2.50 21.40 -6.69
N SER A 180 1.92 22.01 -7.73
CA SER A 180 0.72 22.83 -7.58
C SER A 180 -0.50 22.03 -7.11
N SER A 181 -0.47 20.71 -7.26
CA SER A 181 -1.53 19.82 -6.82
C SER A 181 -1.43 19.61 -5.31
N THR A 182 -2.28 20.30 -4.57
CA THR A 182 -2.33 20.17 -3.11
C THR A 182 -3.13 18.93 -2.75
N CYS A 183 -2.50 17.93 -2.14
CA CYS A 183 -3.27 16.94 -1.39
C CYS A 183 -3.88 17.64 -0.18
N PRO A 184 -5.21 17.62 0.00
CA PRO A 184 -5.77 18.06 1.26
C PRO A 184 -5.15 17.18 2.34
N SER A 185 -4.34 17.78 3.20
CA SER A 185 -3.81 17.16 4.39
C SER A 185 -5.02 16.81 5.25
N SER A 186 -5.60 15.64 5.01
CA SER A 186 -6.48 15.01 5.99
C SER A 186 -5.60 14.76 7.20
N SER A 187 -5.70 15.68 8.16
CA SER A 187 -5.08 15.64 9.48
C SER A 187 -5.49 14.42 10.32
N ASP A 188 -6.16 13.42 9.72
CA ASP A 188 -6.74 12.28 10.42
C ASP A 188 -6.26 10.90 9.93
N ASP A 189 -5.49 10.81 8.84
CA ASP A 189 -5.12 9.49 8.27
C ASP A 189 -3.61 9.36 8.02
N ASP A 190 -2.77 9.90 8.91
CA ASP A 190 -1.42 9.36 9.13
C ASP A 190 -1.39 8.51 10.42
N LYS A 191 -2.52 7.86 10.69
CA LYS A 191 -2.49 6.56 11.38
C LYS A 191 -1.96 5.54 10.38
N SER A 192 -0.69 5.68 10.01
CA SER A 192 0.16 4.49 10.00
C SER A 192 -0.25 3.68 11.23
N HIS A 193 -0.59 2.40 11.05
CA HIS A 193 -1.05 1.48 12.10
C HIS A 193 0.07 1.23 13.15
N ARG A 194 0.64 2.31 13.68
CA ARG A 194 1.47 2.37 14.86
C ARG A 194 0.52 2.02 15.98
N LEU A 195 0.83 0.94 16.68
CA LEU A 195 0.19 0.62 17.93
C LEU A 195 0.19 1.88 18.80
N SER A 196 -0.98 2.50 18.96
CA SER A 196 -1.15 3.59 19.89
C SER A 196 -1.07 3.01 21.30
N LEU A 197 -0.62 3.81 22.27
CA LEU A 197 -0.61 3.40 23.69
C LEU A 197 -2.00 2.94 24.17
N ASP A 198 -3.05 3.41 23.50
CA ASP A 198 -4.44 3.02 23.72
C ASP A 198 -4.70 1.51 23.45
N SER A 199 -4.01 0.92 22.47
CA SER A 199 -4.09 -0.53 22.20
C SER A 199 -3.52 -1.38 23.33
N PHE A 200 -2.70 -0.80 24.20
CA PHE A 200 -2.10 -1.46 25.36
C PHE A 200 -2.72 -1.03 26.70
N LEU A 201 -3.75 -0.18 26.69
CA LEU A 201 -4.39 0.35 27.90
C LEU A 201 -4.86 -0.76 28.85
N GLY A 202 -5.46 -1.82 28.32
CA GLY A 202 -5.88 -2.98 29.12
C GLY A 202 -4.71 -3.74 29.76
N LEU A 203 -3.58 -3.81 29.07
CA LEU A 203 -2.34 -4.45 29.57
C LEU A 203 -1.72 -3.61 30.70
N PHE A 204 -1.72 -2.29 30.55
CA PHE A 204 -1.30 -1.37 31.62
C PHE A 204 -2.22 -1.46 32.84
N ALA A 205 -3.54 -1.53 32.64
CA ALA A 205 -4.50 -1.66 33.72
C ALA A 205 -4.30 -2.94 34.55
N ILE A 206 -4.05 -4.07 33.90
CA ILE A 206 -3.77 -5.36 34.59
C ILE A 206 -2.45 -5.29 35.36
N THR A 207 -1.41 -4.69 34.78
CA THR A 207 -0.09 -4.59 35.41
C THR A 207 -0.11 -3.68 36.64
N ILE A 208 -0.93 -2.62 36.62
CA ILE A 208 -1.09 -1.69 37.75
C ILE A 208 -2.07 -2.23 38.81
N GLY A 209 -3.12 -2.94 38.40
CA GLY A 209 -4.15 -3.44 39.31
C GLY A 209 -3.75 -4.69 40.12
N THR A 210 -2.84 -5.51 39.61
CA THR A 210 -2.37 -6.71 40.31
C THR A 210 -1.63 -6.43 41.64
N PRO A 211 -0.68 -5.46 41.72
CA PRO A 211 -0.01 -5.16 42.99
C PRO A 211 -0.92 -4.46 44.00
N THR A 212 -1.93 -3.69 43.58
CA THR A 212 -2.84 -3.00 44.51
C THR A 212 -3.78 -3.98 45.21
N VAL A 213 -4.29 -4.98 44.49
CA VAL A 213 -5.10 -6.06 45.09
C VAL A 213 -4.26 -6.91 46.06
N ALA A 214 -3.02 -7.24 45.69
CA ALA A 214 -2.11 -8.00 46.54
C ALA A 214 -1.67 -7.23 47.81
N LEU A 215 -1.60 -5.89 47.75
CA LEU A 215 -1.33 -5.06 48.92
C LEU A 215 -2.54 -4.99 49.85
N ILE A 216 -3.75 -4.86 49.30
CA ILE A 216 -5.00 -4.82 50.08
C ILE A 216 -5.28 -6.14 50.78
N GLU A 217 -5.03 -7.27 50.12
CA GLU A 217 -5.20 -8.61 50.71
C GLU A 217 -4.15 -8.94 51.79
N ARG A 218 -3.02 -8.22 51.79
CA ARG A 218 -1.96 -8.38 52.80
C ARG A 218 -2.20 -7.53 54.06
N GLU A 219 -3.18 -6.62 54.00
CA GLU A 219 -3.55 -5.70 55.09
C GLU A 219 -4.85 -6.11 55.81
N ILE A 220 -5.44 -7.25 55.40
CA ILE A 220 -6.56 -7.97 56.04
C ILE A 220 -6.01 -9.21 56.77
#